data_AF-A0A7U9XKE7-F1
#
_entry.id   AF-A0A7U9XKE7-F1
#
_cell.length_a   1.000
_cell.length_b   1.000
_cell.length_c   1.000
_cell.angle_alpha   90.00
_cell.angle_beta   90.00
_cell.angle_gamma   90.00
#
_symmetry.space_group_name_H-M   'P 1'
#
loop_
_entity.id
_entity.type
_entity.pdbx_description
1 polymer ?
#
loop_
_entity_poly.entity_id
_entity_poly.type
_entity_poly.pdbx_seq_one_letter_code
_entity_poly.pdbx_strand_id
1 'polypeptide(L)'
;MFAKFPLSFEYYGDDIQNGKIDDVPDLTQNVEKTILAEELKLSCTNVMLQCLDSESRCIFILGTMFKADSRIAGDILGITPEAYRQRLSRIRRKMADFLREYCGAYGNGTCRCADRVNYAIQNHRISPNQLTFSAAVPAETMLEVKEAMEDIDDLSQMFSFCKSYQSPESLKEFIQKFLDSTSFSIVGNA
;
A
#
# COMPACT_ATOMS: atom_id res chain seq x y z
N MET A 1 4.81 -18.37 13.23
CA MET A 1 3.35 -18.62 13.40
C MET A 1 2.53 -18.16 12.17
N PHE A 2 3.02 -17.25 11.33
CA PHE A 2 2.33 -16.67 10.17
C PHE A 2 2.30 -17.50 8.86
N ALA A 3 2.86 -18.72 8.83
CA ALA A 3 3.05 -19.49 7.60
C ALA A 3 1.98 -20.57 7.33
N LYS A 4 0.97 -20.74 8.21
CA LYS A 4 0.02 -21.87 8.14
C LYS A 4 -1.44 -21.51 7.84
N PHE A 5 -1.82 -20.22 7.88
CA PHE A 5 -3.18 -19.75 7.57
C PHE A 5 -3.12 -18.38 6.87
N PRO A 6 -4.07 -18.06 5.96
CA PRO A 6 -4.15 -16.71 5.38
C PRO A 6 -4.44 -15.71 6.51
N LEU A 7 -3.69 -14.61 6.52
CA LEU A 7 -3.93 -13.50 7.43
C LEU A 7 -5.35 -12.95 7.21
N SER A 8 -6.02 -12.59 8.30
CA SER A 8 -7.34 -11.96 8.28
C SER A 8 -7.39 -10.82 9.29
N PHE A 9 -8.34 -9.89 9.11
CA PHE A 9 -8.53 -8.78 10.04
C PHE A 9 -8.97 -9.26 11.42
N GLU A 10 -9.75 -10.34 11.50
CA GLU A 10 -10.20 -10.94 12.75
C GLU A 10 -9.02 -11.51 13.53
N TYR A 11 -8.16 -12.29 12.86
CA TYR A 11 -6.94 -12.82 13.48
C TYR A 11 -5.99 -11.69 13.90
N TYR A 12 -5.85 -10.66 13.05
CA TYR A 12 -4.94 -9.58 13.35
C TYR A 12 -5.45 -8.66 14.47
N GLY A 13 -6.77 -8.45 14.56
CA GLY A 13 -7.41 -7.79 15.68
C GLY A 13 -7.22 -8.55 16.99
N ASP A 14 -7.36 -9.88 16.96
CA ASP A 14 -7.11 -10.75 18.11
C ASP A 14 -5.66 -10.65 18.60
N ASP A 15 -4.66 -10.67 17.71
CA ASP A 15 -3.26 -10.44 18.08
C ASP A 15 -3.04 -9.05 18.72
N ILE A 16 -3.76 -8.02 18.26
CA ILE A 16 -3.67 -6.68 18.85
C ILE A 16 -4.22 -6.67 20.27
N GLN A 17 -5.33 -7.36 20.53
CA GLN A 17 -6.00 -7.36 21.83
C GLN A 17 -5.35 -8.30 22.84
N ASN A 18 -4.93 -9.48 22.39
CA ASN A 18 -4.52 -10.59 23.26
C ASN A 18 -3.01 -10.87 23.21
N GLY A 19 -2.27 -10.15 22.37
CA GLY A 19 -0.82 -10.26 22.29
C GLY A 19 -0.16 -9.92 23.63
N LYS A 20 0.68 -10.83 24.14
CA LYS A 20 1.42 -10.64 25.39
C LYS A 20 2.62 -9.74 25.15
N ILE A 21 2.41 -8.44 25.30
CA ILE A 21 3.45 -7.42 25.10
C ILE A 21 4.23 -7.11 26.39
N ASP A 22 3.63 -7.46 27.54
CA ASP A 22 4.27 -7.41 28.85
C ASP A 22 5.27 -8.56 29.01
N ASP A 23 6.30 -8.35 29.82
CA ASP A 23 7.36 -9.34 30.13
C ASP A 23 8.22 -9.79 28.93
N VAL A 24 8.22 -9.06 27.82
CA VAL A 24 9.14 -9.29 26.70
C VAL A 24 10.48 -8.58 26.98
N PRO A 25 11.63 -9.27 26.91
CA PRO A 25 12.93 -8.65 27.13
C PRO A 25 13.21 -7.56 26.09
N ASP A 26 14.19 -6.69 26.39
CA ASP A 26 14.67 -5.73 25.39
C ASP A 26 15.39 -6.48 24.26
N LEU A 27 14.78 -6.43 23.07
CA LEU A 27 15.29 -7.05 21.85
C LEU A 27 15.72 -6.00 20.82
N THR A 28 15.78 -4.72 21.18
CA THR A 28 16.05 -3.60 20.26
C THR A 28 17.48 -3.56 19.72
N GLN A 29 18.42 -4.25 20.36
CA GLN A 29 19.84 -4.32 19.95
C GLN A 29 20.49 -2.93 19.77
N ASN A 30 20.17 -1.98 20.66
CA ASN A 30 20.64 -0.58 20.64
C ASN A 30 20.11 0.29 19.48
N VAL A 31 19.17 -0.21 18.67
CA VAL A 31 18.47 0.63 17.69
C VAL A 31 17.42 1.46 18.41
N GLU A 32 17.28 2.74 18.02
CA GLU A 32 16.29 3.62 18.62
C GLU A 32 14.87 3.05 18.46
N LYS A 33 14.12 3.01 19.57
CA LYS A 33 12.73 2.50 19.56
C LYS A 33 11.82 3.27 18.62
N THR A 34 12.08 4.55 18.38
CA THR A 34 11.35 5.39 17.42
C THR A 34 11.50 4.87 15.99
N ILE A 35 12.72 4.52 15.57
CA ILE A 35 13.01 3.92 14.25
C ILE A 35 12.28 2.58 14.12
N LEU A 36 12.38 1.72 15.14
CA LEU A 36 11.70 0.42 15.14
C LEU A 36 10.17 0.54 15.19
N ALA A 37 9.64 1.58 15.81
CA ALA A 37 8.21 1.86 15.81
C ALA A 37 7.72 2.31 14.43
N GLU A 38 8.49 3.10 13.69
CA GLU A 38 8.18 3.43 12.29
C GLU A 38 8.24 2.20 11.38
N GLU A 39 9.30 1.38 11.52
CA GLU A 39 9.41 0.09 10.84
C GLU A 39 8.19 -0.81 11.13
N LEU A 40 7.74 -0.84 12.38
CA LEU A 40 6.54 -1.58 12.78
C LEU A 40 5.28 -1.04 12.12
N LYS A 41 5.11 0.28 11.96
CA LYS A 41 3.94 0.84 11.25
C LYS A 41 3.90 0.38 9.79
N LEU A 42 5.04 0.37 9.11
CA LEU A 42 5.14 -0.12 7.73
C LEU A 42 4.83 -1.62 7.67
N SER A 43 5.39 -2.42 8.58
CA SER A 43 5.07 -3.84 8.73
C SER A 43 3.57 -4.08 8.98
N CYS A 44 2.93 -3.30 9.86
CA CYS A 44 1.49 -3.37 10.12
C CYS A 44 0.66 -3.05 8.87
N THR A 45 1.10 -2.09 8.06
CA THR A 45 0.43 -1.75 6.80
C THR A 45 0.49 -2.92 5.82
N ASN A 46 1.66 -3.57 5.70
CA ASN A 46 1.80 -4.78 4.88
C ASN A 46 0.92 -5.93 5.39
N VAL A 47 0.86 -6.16 6.70
CA VAL A 47 -0.02 -7.20 7.29
C VAL A 47 -1.50 -6.92 6.95
N MET A 48 -1.97 -5.68 7.09
CA MET A 48 -3.36 -5.32 6.75
C MET A 48 -3.67 -5.53 5.25
N LEU A 49 -2.72 -5.26 4.35
CA LEU A 49 -2.87 -5.58 2.93
C LEU A 49 -3.00 -7.08 2.70
N GLN A 50 -2.25 -7.89 3.45
CA GLN A 50 -2.33 -9.35 3.38
C GLN A 50 -3.65 -9.90 3.97
N CYS A 51 -4.31 -9.16 4.86
CA CYS A 51 -5.64 -9.49 5.40
C CYS A 51 -6.78 -9.33 4.39
N LEU A 52 -6.55 -8.63 3.27
CA LEU A 52 -7.49 -8.59 2.15
C LEU A 52 -7.35 -9.86 1.31
N ASP A 53 -8.48 -10.35 0.77
CA ASP A 53 -8.44 -11.34 -0.30
C ASP A 53 -7.74 -10.80 -1.54
N SER A 54 -7.29 -11.68 -2.43
CA SER A 54 -6.48 -11.32 -3.59
C SER A 54 -7.11 -10.25 -4.49
N GLU A 55 -8.43 -10.32 -4.71
CA GLU A 55 -9.15 -9.38 -5.56
C GLU A 55 -9.28 -8.01 -4.87
N SER A 56 -9.70 -8.00 -3.60
CA SER A 56 -9.77 -6.77 -2.79
C SER A 56 -8.41 -6.09 -2.65
N ARG A 57 -7.33 -6.86 -2.48
CA ARG A 57 -5.97 -6.33 -2.40
C ARG A 57 -5.57 -5.65 -3.71
N CYS A 58 -5.83 -6.28 -4.85
CA CYS A 58 -5.55 -5.71 -6.16
C CYS A 58 -6.31 -4.39 -6.38
N ILE A 59 -7.62 -4.38 -6.10
CA ILE A 59 -8.46 -3.18 -6.18
C ILE A 59 -7.93 -2.06 -5.28
N PHE A 60 -7.54 -2.39 -4.05
CA PHE A 60 -7.05 -1.41 -3.09
C PHE A 60 -5.71 -0.79 -3.53
N ILE A 61 -4.78 -1.62 -4.02
CA ILE A 61 -3.48 -1.19 -4.53
C ILE A 61 -3.68 -0.28 -5.75
N LEU A 62 -4.46 -0.73 -6.75
CA LEU A 62 -4.76 0.07 -7.95
C LEU A 62 -5.39 1.42 -7.60
N GLY A 63 -6.35 1.43 -6.67
CA GLY A 63 -7.08 2.65 -6.33
C GLY A 63 -6.34 3.60 -5.39
N THR A 64 -5.48 3.08 -4.52
CA THR A 64 -4.88 3.87 -3.42
C THR A 64 -3.41 4.19 -3.68
N MET A 65 -2.64 3.24 -4.20
CA MET A 65 -1.23 3.45 -4.54
C MET A 65 -1.10 4.07 -5.93
N PHE A 66 -1.71 3.43 -6.94
CA PHE A 66 -1.61 3.89 -8.34
C PHE A 66 -2.65 4.95 -8.73
N LYS A 67 -3.63 5.23 -7.86
CA LYS A 67 -4.74 6.19 -8.10
C LYS A 67 -5.46 5.94 -9.44
N ALA A 68 -5.52 4.69 -9.89
CA ALA A 68 -6.12 4.32 -11.17
C ALA A 68 -7.60 4.71 -11.21
N ASP A 69 -8.01 5.40 -12.29
CA ASP A 69 -9.40 5.77 -12.49
C ASP A 69 -10.26 4.54 -12.80
N SER A 70 -11.57 4.66 -12.53
CA SER A 70 -12.47 3.51 -12.55
C SER A 70 -12.63 2.83 -13.91
N ARG A 71 -12.35 3.54 -15.01
CA ARG A 71 -12.42 2.94 -16.35
C ARG A 71 -11.22 2.03 -16.59
N ILE A 72 -10.02 2.57 -16.37
CA ILE A 72 -8.76 1.82 -16.51
C ILE A 72 -8.74 0.62 -15.56
N ALA A 73 -9.06 0.82 -14.28
CA ALA A 73 -9.05 -0.27 -13.32
C ALA A 73 -10.18 -1.30 -13.57
N GLY A 74 -11.33 -0.86 -14.08
CA GLY A 74 -12.42 -1.74 -14.50
C GLY A 74 -11.98 -2.64 -15.65
N ASP A 75 -11.36 -2.07 -16.68
CA ASP A 75 -10.85 -2.83 -17.83
C ASP A 75 -9.76 -3.83 -17.43
N ILE A 76 -8.80 -3.44 -16.58
CA ILE A 76 -7.74 -4.33 -16.06
C ILE A 76 -8.33 -5.51 -15.30
N LEU A 77 -9.36 -5.28 -14.49
CA LEU A 77 -9.95 -6.28 -13.61
C LEU A 77 -11.10 -7.05 -14.27
N GLY A 78 -11.50 -6.70 -15.49
CA GLY A 78 -12.66 -7.29 -16.16
C GLY A 78 -14.00 -7.00 -15.45
N ILE A 79 -14.12 -5.86 -14.77
CA ILE A 79 -15.34 -5.43 -14.05
C ILE A 79 -15.81 -4.06 -14.52
N THR A 80 -17.07 -3.72 -14.26
CA THR A 80 -17.57 -2.38 -14.61
C THR A 80 -16.90 -1.29 -13.76
N PRO A 81 -16.76 -0.06 -14.28
CA PRO A 81 -16.25 1.07 -13.51
C PRO A 81 -17.03 1.32 -12.21
N GLU A 82 -18.35 1.12 -12.25
CA GLU A 82 -19.24 1.22 -11.10
C GLU A 82 -18.92 0.17 -10.03
N ALA A 83 -18.72 -1.09 -10.45
CA ALA A 83 -18.36 -2.18 -9.56
C ALA A 83 -16.99 -1.93 -8.90
N TYR A 84 -16.00 -1.45 -9.67
CA TYR A 84 -14.70 -1.07 -9.14
C TYR A 84 -14.82 0.03 -8.06
N ARG A 85 -15.52 1.13 -8.35
CA ARG A 85 -15.70 2.23 -7.38
C ARG A 85 -16.37 1.75 -6.09
N GLN A 86 -17.41 0.92 -6.22
CA GLN A 86 -18.14 0.41 -5.08
C GLN A 86 -17.27 -0.54 -4.23
N ARG A 87 -16.51 -1.44 -4.85
CA ARG A 87 -15.59 -2.35 -4.17
C ARG A 87 -14.46 -1.59 -3.48
N LEU A 88 -13.80 -0.67 -4.18
CA LEU A 88 -12.73 0.17 -3.61
C LEU A 88 -13.23 0.96 -2.39
N SER A 89 -14.43 1.55 -2.46
CA SER A 89 -15.04 2.24 -1.33
C SER A 89 -15.25 1.33 -0.12
N ARG A 90 -15.77 0.11 -0.34
CA ARG A 90 -15.97 -0.89 0.73
C ARG A 90 -14.65 -1.32 1.35
N ILE A 91 -13.61 -1.56 0.54
CA ILE A 91 -12.31 -2.00 1.02
C ILE A 91 -11.63 -0.90 1.85
N ARG A 92 -11.66 0.36 1.38
CA ARG A 92 -11.16 1.51 2.14
C ARG A 92 -11.88 1.66 3.48
N ARG A 93 -13.20 1.48 3.48
CA ARG A 93 -14.00 1.50 4.72
C ARG A 93 -13.56 0.39 5.67
N LYS A 94 -13.40 -0.85 5.17
CA LYS A 94 -12.94 -1.99 5.98
C LYS A 94 -11.59 -1.71 6.65
N MET A 95 -10.62 -1.18 5.90
CA MET A 95 -9.32 -0.77 6.47
C MET A 95 -9.45 0.36 7.50
N ALA A 96 -10.24 1.38 7.18
CA ALA A 96 -10.43 2.54 8.04
C ALA A 96 -11.12 2.17 9.36
N ASP A 97 -12.12 1.28 9.31
CA ASP A 97 -12.84 0.81 10.49
C ASP A 97 -11.91 -0.02 11.38
N PHE A 98 -11.11 -0.92 10.81
CA PHE A 98 -10.09 -1.66 11.56
C PHE A 98 -9.07 -0.73 12.23
N LEU A 99 -8.52 0.23 11.49
CA LEU A 99 -7.60 1.22 12.05
C LEU A 99 -8.23 2.05 13.16
N ARG A 100 -9.50 2.44 13.00
CA ARG A 100 -10.23 3.22 14.01
C ARG A 100 -10.43 2.45 15.31
N GLU A 101 -10.73 1.16 15.20
CA GLU A 101 -11.00 0.26 16.31
C GLU A 101 -9.73 -0.14 17.07
N TYR A 102 -8.65 -0.47 16.36
CA TYR A 102 -7.48 -1.09 16.98
C TYR A 102 -6.25 -0.20 17.07
N CYS A 103 -6.05 0.76 16.14
CA CYS A 103 -4.82 1.55 16.07
C CYS A 103 -4.93 2.90 16.78
N GLY A 104 -4.06 3.13 17.78
CA GLY A 104 -4.01 4.38 18.53
C GLY A 104 -3.49 5.60 17.79
N ALA A 105 -2.83 5.41 16.65
CA ALA A 105 -2.33 6.51 15.83
C ALA A 105 -3.41 7.06 14.88
N TYR A 106 -4.38 6.24 14.50
CA TYR A 106 -5.42 6.59 13.53
C TYR A 106 -6.82 6.73 14.15
N GLY A 107 -7.05 6.12 15.31
CA GLY A 107 -8.31 6.21 16.04
C GLY A 107 -8.15 5.98 17.53
N ASN A 108 -9.21 5.47 18.16
CA ASN A 108 -9.29 5.33 19.61
C ASN A 108 -8.80 3.96 20.10
N GLY A 109 -8.20 3.15 19.23
CA GLY A 109 -7.70 1.83 19.58
C GLY A 109 -6.54 1.87 20.57
N THR A 110 -6.27 0.73 21.21
CA THR A 110 -5.26 0.60 22.27
C THR A 110 -3.85 0.33 21.73
N CYS A 111 -3.69 -0.11 20.49
CA CYS A 111 -2.38 -0.42 19.93
C CYS A 111 -1.48 0.81 19.87
N ARG A 112 -0.27 0.70 20.44
CA ARG A 112 0.79 1.71 20.39
C ARG A 112 2.06 1.05 19.87
N CYS A 113 2.63 1.57 18.78
CA CYS A 113 3.78 0.90 18.13
C CYS A 113 5.00 0.83 19.04
N ALA A 114 5.29 1.90 19.80
CA ALA A 114 6.41 1.97 20.74
C ALA A 114 6.36 0.85 21.81
N ASP A 115 5.17 0.51 22.28
CA ASP A 115 4.96 -0.50 23.33
C ASP A 115 5.06 -1.93 22.77
N ARG A 116 4.93 -2.09 21.45
CA ARG A 116 4.89 -3.40 20.78
C ARG A 116 6.17 -3.76 20.04
N VAL A 117 7.22 -2.93 20.08
CA VAL A 117 8.49 -3.17 19.37
C VAL A 117 9.10 -4.52 19.73
N ASN A 118 9.31 -4.80 21.03
CA ASN A 118 9.95 -6.05 21.46
C ASN A 118 9.09 -7.27 21.11
N TYR A 119 7.77 -7.19 21.31
CA TYR A 119 6.83 -8.23 20.89
C TYR A 119 6.88 -8.48 19.37
N ALA A 120 6.97 -7.42 18.56
CA ALA A 120 7.07 -7.54 17.12
C ALA A 120 8.39 -8.18 16.67
N ILE A 121 9.51 -7.87 17.34
CA ILE A 121 10.81 -8.51 17.08
C ILE A 121 10.76 -10.00 17.45
N GLN A 122 10.23 -10.31 18.64
CA GLN A 122 10.07 -11.70 19.12
C GLN A 122 9.23 -12.55 18.15
N ASN A 123 8.17 -11.96 17.58
CA ASN A 123 7.32 -12.63 16.60
C ASN A 123 7.85 -12.54 15.15
N HIS A 124 9.07 -12.04 14.97
CA HIS A 124 9.74 -11.90 13.67
C HIS A 124 8.97 -11.04 12.65
N ARG A 125 8.23 -10.04 13.12
CA ARG A 125 7.52 -9.07 12.26
C ARG A 125 8.41 -7.93 11.78
N ILE A 126 9.45 -7.61 12.54
CA ILE A 126 10.50 -6.62 12.24
C ILE A 126 11.83 -7.13 12.81
N SER A 127 12.95 -6.61 12.33
CA SER A 127 14.29 -6.97 12.79
C SER A 127 15.14 -5.71 13.02
N PRO A 128 15.79 -5.55 14.19
CA PRO A 128 16.70 -4.42 14.41
C PRO A 128 17.93 -4.44 13.48
N ASN A 129 18.38 -5.63 13.10
CA ASN A 129 19.54 -5.78 12.20
C ASN A 129 19.20 -5.49 10.74
N GLN A 130 17.91 -5.45 10.38
CA GLN A 130 17.46 -5.28 9.01
C GLN A 130 16.10 -4.57 8.96
N LEU A 131 16.12 -3.27 8.63
CA LEU A 131 14.93 -2.45 8.46
C LEU A 131 14.34 -2.66 7.05
N THR A 132 13.81 -3.86 6.81
CA THR A 132 13.30 -4.31 5.50
C THR A 132 12.29 -3.33 4.89
N PHE A 133 11.39 -2.76 5.69
CA PHE A 133 10.32 -1.90 5.18
C PHE A 133 10.79 -0.47 4.94
N SER A 134 11.64 0.07 5.81
CA SER A 134 12.23 1.41 5.64
C SER A 134 13.20 1.44 4.44
N ALA A 135 13.96 0.36 4.22
CA ALA A 135 14.87 0.23 3.08
C ALA A 135 14.15 -0.03 1.75
N ALA A 136 12.89 -0.47 1.77
CA ALA A 136 12.07 -0.70 0.57
C ALA A 136 11.51 0.61 -0.03
N VAL A 137 11.87 1.78 0.52
CA VAL A 137 11.58 3.11 -0.05
C VAL A 137 12.91 3.71 -0.57
N PRO A 138 13.28 3.55 -1.85
CA PRO A 138 14.57 4.03 -2.34
C PRO A 138 14.54 5.53 -2.67
N ALA A 139 15.56 6.27 -2.22
CA ALA A 139 15.73 7.70 -2.49
C ALA A 139 16.29 8.00 -3.91
N GLU A 140 17.02 7.07 -4.52
CA GLU A 140 17.62 7.23 -5.86
C GLU A 140 16.58 7.09 -6.98
N THR A 141 15.59 6.22 -6.79
CA THR A 141 14.44 6.04 -7.70
C THR A 141 13.59 7.32 -7.81
N MET A 142 13.60 8.20 -6.79
CA MET A 142 12.80 9.43 -6.85
C MET A 142 13.25 10.41 -7.93
N LEU A 143 14.53 10.47 -8.31
CA LEU A 143 15.00 11.45 -9.29
C LEU A 143 14.62 11.01 -10.71
N GLU A 144 14.88 9.75 -11.06
CA GLU A 144 14.50 9.17 -12.36
C GLU A 144 12.98 9.05 -12.52
N VAL A 145 12.27 8.71 -11.44
CA VAL A 145 10.80 8.71 -11.43
C VAL A 145 10.25 10.13 -11.47
N LYS A 146 10.88 11.13 -10.84
CA LYS A 146 10.45 12.54 -10.94
C LYS A 146 10.58 13.07 -12.37
N GLU A 147 11.70 12.81 -13.04
CA GLU A 147 11.89 13.22 -14.44
C GLU A 147 10.89 12.51 -15.37
N ALA A 148 10.68 11.20 -15.19
CA ALA A 148 9.67 10.48 -15.94
C ALA A 148 8.23 10.91 -15.59
N MET A 149 7.96 11.35 -14.36
CA MET A 149 6.66 11.91 -13.95
C MET A 149 6.41 13.30 -14.53
N GLU A 150 7.46 14.11 -14.72
CA GLU A 150 7.38 15.41 -15.41
C GLU A 150 7.04 15.21 -16.90
N ASP A 151 7.69 14.25 -17.57
CA ASP A 151 7.35 13.85 -18.94
C ASP A 151 5.90 13.33 -19.08
N ILE A 152 5.43 12.57 -18.08
CA ILE A 152 4.06 12.06 -18.02
C ILE A 152 3.05 13.20 -17.80
N ASP A 153 3.39 14.22 -17.00
CA ASP A 153 2.52 15.37 -16.76
C ASP A 153 2.36 16.21 -18.04
N ASP A 154 3.42 16.41 -18.81
CA ASP A 154 3.36 17.07 -20.12
C ASP A 154 2.49 16.28 -21.12
N LEU A 155 2.63 14.96 -21.16
CA LEU A 155 1.78 14.08 -21.98
C LEU A 155 0.32 14.05 -21.49
N SER A 156 0.09 14.19 -20.18
CA SER A 156 -1.24 14.29 -19.55
C SER A 156 -1.94 15.60 -19.90
N GLN A 157 -1.19 16.70 -20.01
CA GLN A 157 -1.71 17.98 -20.49
C GLN A 157 -2.08 17.91 -21.98
N MET A 158 -1.25 17.26 -22.80
CA MET A 158 -1.57 16.98 -24.21
C MET A 158 -2.81 16.07 -24.34
N PHE A 159 -2.93 15.06 -23.49
CA PHE A 159 -4.09 14.17 -23.45
C PHE A 159 -5.38 14.90 -23.06
N SER A 160 -5.32 15.80 -22.07
CA SER A 160 -6.47 16.63 -21.67
C SER A 160 -6.94 17.54 -22.80
N PHE A 161 -6.01 18.03 -23.62
CA PHE A 161 -6.31 18.78 -24.84
C PHE A 161 -6.93 17.88 -25.93
N CYS A 162 -6.34 16.71 -26.22
CA CYS A 162 -6.85 15.76 -27.21
C CYS A 162 -8.21 15.13 -26.84
N LYS A 163 -8.48 14.89 -25.56
CA LYS A 163 -9.78 14.40 -25.04
C LYS A 163 -10.95 15.32 -25.40
N SER A 164 -10.67 16.60 -25.64
CA SER A 164 -11.69 17.58 -26.00
C SER A 164 -12.01 17.61 -27.51
N TYR A 165 -11.17 16.98 -28.36
CA TYR A 165 -11.25 17.12 -29.82
C TYR A 165 -11.00 15.85 -30.66
N GLN A 166 -10.69 14.70 -30.07
CA GLN A 166 -10.34 13.46 -30.80
C GLN A 166 -11.26 12.25 -30.52
N SER A 167 -11.28 11.27 -31.42
CA SER A 167 -12.15 10.09 -31.30
C SER A 167 -11.61 9.07 -30.27
N PRO A 168 -12.49 8.24 -29.67
CA PRO A 168 -12.11 7.23 -28.69
C PRO A 168 -11.01 6.26 -29.18
N GLU A 169 -11.00 5.91 -30.48
CA GLU A 169 -9.99 5.04 -31.08
C GLU A 169 -8.60 5.70 -31.11
N SER A 170 -8.51 6.96 -31.52
CA SER A 170 -7.24 7.70 -31.53
C SER A 170 -6.70 7.93 -30.11
N LEU A 171 -7.60 8.08 -29.14
CA LEU A 171 -7.23 8.22 -27.73
C LEU A 171 -6.67 6.91 -27.16
N LYS A 172 -7.21 5.77 -27.59
CA LYS A 172 -6.74 4.43 -27.23
C LYS A 172 -5.34 4.17 -27.80
N GLU A 173 -5.10 4.50 -29.06
CA GLU A 173 -3.78 4.35 -29.68
C GLU A 173 -2.71 5.22 -29.01
N PHE A 174 -3.08 6.43 -28.57
CA PHE A 174 -2.20 7.31 -27.82
C PHE A 174 -1.80 6.70 -26.46
N ILE A 175 -2.78 6.16 -25.71
CA ILE A 175 -2.52 5.48 -24.44
C ILE A 175 -1.68 4.22 -24.66
N GLN A 176 -1.94 3.45 -25.71
CA GLN A 176 -1.16 2.24 -26.02
C GLN A 176 0.32 2.58 -26.28
N LYS A 177 0.59 3.61 -27.10
CA LYS A 177 1.96 4.08 -27.37
C LYS A 177 2.65 4.64 -26.12
N PHE A 178 1.90 5.25 -25.21
CA PHE A 178 2.42 5.69 -23.93
C PHE A 178 2.81 4.50 -23.03
N LEU A 179 1.96 3.48 -22.94
CA LEU A 179 2.25 2.25 -22.19
C LEU A 179 3.45 1.48 -22.77
N ASP A 180 3.71 1.60 -24.06
CA ASP A 180 4.88 1.01 -24.72
C ASP A 180 6.14 1.90 -24.64
N SER A 181 6.05 3.07 -24.01
CA SER A 181 7.16 4.04 -23.96
C SER A 181 8.23 3.67 -22.91
N THR A 182 9.45 4.13 -23.16
CA THR A 182 10.57 3.98 -22.22
C THR A 182 10.28 4.69 -20.90
N SER A 183 9.63 5.86 -20.93
CA SER A 183 9.24 6.62 -19.73
C SER A 183 8.22 5.86 -18.87
N PHE A 184 7.24 5.20 -19.49
CA PHE A 184 6.32 4.31 -18.76
C PHE A 184 7.05 3.06 -18.24
N SER A 185 7.97 2.49 -19.01
CA SER A 185 8.76 1.32 -18.59
C SER A 185 9.70 1.62 -17.43
N ILE A 186 10.23 2.84 -17.33
CA ILE A 186 11.07 3.32 -16.23
C ILE A 186 10.21 3.51 -14.96
N VAL A 187 9.03 4.11 -15.06
CA VAL A 187 8.09 4.26 -13.91
C VAL A 187 7.43 2.93 -13.52
N GLY A 188 7.18 2.05 -14.48
CA GLY A 188 6.46 0.78 -14.28
C GLY A 188 7.32 -0.39 -13.79
N ASN A 189 8.64 -0.33 -13.98
CA ASN A 189 9.59 -1.32 -13.47
C ASN A 189 10.45 -0.83 -12.28
N ALA A 190 10.22 0.41 -11.82
CA ALA A 190 10.80 1.00 -10.62
C ALA A 190 10.10 0.55 -9.32
#